data_AF-A0AAV5R282-F1
#
_entry.id   AF-A0AAV5R282-F1
#
_cell.length_a   1.000
_cell.length_b   1.000
_cell.length_c   1.000
_cell.angle_alpha   90.00
_cell.angle_beta   90.00
_cell.angle_gamma   90.00
#
_symmetry.space_group_name_H-M   'P 1'
#
loop_
_entity.id
_entity.type
_entity.pdbx_description
1 polymer ?
#
loop_
_entity_poly.entity_id
_entity_poly.type
_entity_poly.pdbx_seq_one_letter_code
_entity_poly.pdbx_strand_id
1 'polypeptide(L)'
;MAPIVVKFEDKYSIPSNNKPTSTEKKLRKSGKPISLIELKRKKQEALEQELKINNKNSTNSAKDLKDDLELQRFISESHLLKNLSETREKANYQSGANLTLKTLNDPIIGKARVRTLDARIHELSSINGDEKKLNKMENIPMNIRKGMIKKQMERINQFETNARENGIILSKNKKGTFRKLDNDNSFISSEKTYGRGLNKDNKIRDRGLKIQSVGRSTRNGLVLSNDDIEKIQGSRGGRGGRGGRGGRGGRGGRGGRR
;
A
#
# COMPACT_ATOMS: atom_id res chain seq x y z
N MET A 1 40.24 -80.15 -22.73
CA MET A 1 39.55 -79.30 -21.74
C MET A 1 39.97 -77.86 -21.98
N ALA A 2 39.04 -76.98 -22.35
CA ALA A 2 39.32 -75.55 -22.54
C ALA A 2 39.01 -74.78 -21.23
N PRO A 3 39.76 -73.70 -20.90
CA PRO A 3 39.56 -72.97 -19.67
C PRO A 3 38.25 -72.16 -19.67
N ILE A 4 37.56 -72.15 -18.53
CA ILE A 4 36.37 -71.33 -18.29
C ILE A 4 36.81 -69.90 -17.99
N VAL A 5 36.37 -68.96 -18.82
CA VAL A 5 36.63 -67.53 -18.61
C VAL A 5 35.37 -66.89 -18.04
N VAL A 6 35.43 -66.43 -16.80
CA VAL A 6 34.40 -65.59 -16.17
C VAL A 6 34.81 -64.13 -16.35
N LYS A 7 34.05 -63.36 -17.13
CA LYS A 7 34.21 -61.90 -17.25
C LYS A 7 33.25 -61.22 -16.28
N PHE A 8 33.78 -60.42 -15.36
CA PHE A 8 32.97 -59.57 -14.50
C PHE A 8 32.61 -58.29 -15.25
N GLU A 9 31.32 -58.04 -15.43
CA GLU A 9 30.83 -56.74 -15.88
C GLU A 9 30.80 -55.80 -14.66
N ASP A 10 31.77 -54.89 -14.57
CA ASP A 10 31.84 -53.88 -13.52
C ASP A 10 30.77 -52.79 -13.71
N LYS A 11 29.51 -53.11 -13.39
CA LYS A 11 28.39 -52.15 -13.38
C LYS A 11 28.54 -51.07 -12.29
N TYR A 12 29.53 -51.21 -11.41
CA TYR A 12 29.83 -50.30 -10.31
C TYR A 12 31.11 -49.47 -10.51
N SER A 13 31.84 -49.66 -11.62
CA SER A 13 33.07 -48.92 -11.95
C SER A 13 32.80 -47.48 -12.40
N ILE A 14 31.61 -47.20 -12.92
CA ILE A 14 31.21 -45.85 -13.30
C ILE A 14 30.88 -45.10 -12.00
N PRO A 15 31.61 -44.02 -11.64
CA PRO A 15 31.29 -43.26 -10.45
C PRO A 15 29.90 -42.66 -10.62
N SER A 16 28.88 -43.34 -10.08
CA SER A 16 27.53 -42.79 -10.04
C SER A 16 27.63 -41.41 -9.40
N ASN A 17 27.02 -40.39 -10.02
CA ASN A 17 27.04 -38.98 -9.61
C ASN A 17 26.42 -38.71 -8.23
N ASN A 18 26.26 -39.73 -7.39
CA ASN A 18 25.74 -39.65 -6.04
C ASN A 18 26.86 -39.24 -5.08
N LYS A 19 27.35 -38.01 -5.26
CA LYS A 19 28.09 -37.34 -4.18
C LYS A 19 27.13 -37.20 -3.00
N PRO A 20 27.46 -37.70 -1.80
CA PRO A 20 26.53 -37.67 -0.70
C PRO A 20 26.19 -36.23 -0.35
N THR A 21 24.89 -35.97 -0.15
CA THR A 21 24.40 -34.65 0.23
C THR A 21 25.02 -34.21 1.56
N SER A 22 25.09 -32.90 1.83
CA SER A 22 25.71 -32.38 3.07
C SER A 22 25.12 -33.01 4.34
N THR A 23 23.82 -33.34 4.28
CA THR A 23 23.08 -34.07 5.32
C THR A 23 23.54 -35.51 5.47
N GLU A 24 23.70 -36.26 4.38
CA GLU A 24 24.22 -37.63 4.39
C GLU A 24 25.66 -37.71 4.90
N LYS A 25 26.51 -36.73 4.53
CA LYS A 25 27.89 -36.65 5.05
C LYS A 25 27.92 -36.44 6.57
N LYS A 26 27.08 -35.54 7.09
CA LYS A 26 26.96 -35.31 8.55
C LYS A 26 26.44 -36.54 9.28
N LEU A 27 25.51 -37.26 8.66
CA LEU A 27 24.89 -38.44 9.23
C LEU A 27 25.81 -39.66 9.22
N ARG A 28 26.61 -39.86 8.16
CA ARG A 28 27.66 -40.90 8.16
C ARG A 28 28.77 -40.61 9.16
N LYS A 29 29.10 -39.33 9.37
CA LYS A 29 30.10 -38.90 10.36
C LYS A 29 29.61 -38.94 11.80
N SER A 30 28.30 -38.96 12.06
CA SER A 30 27.78 -38.89 13.43
C SER A 30 27.86 -40.23 14.18
N GLY A 31 28.18 -41.34 13.49
CA GLY A 31 28.38 -42.67 14.09
C GLY A 31 27.13 -43.27 14.76
N LYS A 32 25.98 -42.60 14.66
CA LYS A 32 24.72 -43.04 15.27
C LYS A 32 23.93 -43.87 14.26
N PRO A 33 23.47 -45.09 14.61
CA PRO A 33 22.60 -45.85 13.73
C PRO A 33 21.29 -45.09 13.56
N ILE A 34 20.87 -44.91 12.31
CA ILE A 34 19.61 -44.22 11.99
C ILE A 34 18.48 -45.14 12.45
N SER A 35 17.71 -44.72 13.45
CA SER A 35 16.50 -45.44 13.82
C SER A 35 15.41 -45.22 12.75
N LEU A 36 14.71 -46.29 12.35
CA LEU A 36 13.58 -46.19 11.40
C LEU A 36 12.49 -45.22 11.89
N ILE A 37 12.42 -45.05 13.22
CA ILE A 37 11.52 -44.14 13.92
C ILE A 37 11.88 -42.68 13.63
N GLU A 38 13.17 -42.31 13.67
CA GLU A 38 13.63 -40.95 13.36
C GLU A 38 13.40 -40.56 11.90
N LEU A 39 13.54 -41.50 10.95
CA LEU A 39 13.24 -41.24 9.54
C LEU A 39 11.74 -40.99 9.31
N LYS A 40 10.88 -41.78 9.95
CA LYS A 40 9.43 -41.58 9.89
C LYS A 40 9.03 -40.23 10.51
N ARG A 41 9.62 -39.88 11.65
CA ARG A 41 9.38 -38.62 12.33
C ARG A 41 9.81 -37.41 11.48
N LYS A 42 11.00 -37.44 10.87
CA LYS A 42 11.45 -36.36 9.97
C LYS A 42 10.57 -36.20 8.73
N LYS A 43 10.08 -37.31 8.16
CA LYS A 43 9.14 -37.26 7.03
C LYS A 43 7.79 -36.66 7.43
N GLN A 44 7.28 -37.02 8.61
CA GLN A 44 6.05 -36.44 9.17
C GLN A 44 6.23 -34.94 9.46
N GLU A 45 7.36 -34.55 10.07
CA GLU A 45 7.68 -33.13 10.34
C GLU A 45 7.81 -32.31 9.04
N ALA A 46 8.37 -32.88 7.97
CA ALA A 46 8.45 -32.23 6.66
C ALA A 46 7.06 -32.05 6.02
N LEU A 47 6.22 -33.09 6.02
CA LEU A 47 4.83 -33.02 5.54
C LEU A 47 4.00 -32.02 6.33
N GLU A 48 4.15 -31.97 7.65
CA GLU A 48 3.48 -30.99 8.48
C GLU A 48 3.95 -29.55 8.19
N GLN A 49 5.22 -29.36 7.87
CA GLN A 49 5.76 -28.05 7.48
C GLN A 49 5.18 -27.60 6.13
N GLU A 50 5.10 -28.50 5.14
CA GLU A 50 4.47 -28.21 3.84
C GLU A 50 2.97 -27.86 4.00
N LEU A 51 2.24 -28.61 4.83
CA LEU A 51 0.84 -28.33 5.14
C LEU A 51 0.65 -26.99 5.88
N LYS A 52 1.57 -26.63 6.79
CA LYS A 52 1.57 -25.32 7.48
C LYS A 52 1.89 -24.17 6.54
N ILE A 53 2.73 -24.38 5.53
CA ILE A 53 3.02 -23.38 4.48
C ILE A 53 1.77 -23.18 3.62
N ASN A 54 1.15 -24.27 3.16
CA ASN A 54 -0.07 -24.21 2.34
C ASN A 54 -1.26 -23.57 3.07
N ASN A 55 -1.46 -23.88 4.36
CA ASN A 55 -2.54 -23.29 5.15
C ASN A 55 -2.31 -21.82 5.54
N LYS A 56 -1.05 -21.35 5.59
CA LYS A 56 -0.75 -19.91 5.77
C LYS A 56 -1.04 -19.11 4.50
N ASN A 57 -0.87 -19.72 3.32
CA ASN A 57 -1.08 -19.07 2.03
C ASN A 57 -2.55 -18.65 1.80
N SER A 58 -3.54 -19.37 2.35
CA SER A 58 -4.96 -18.98 2.20
C SER A 58 -5.32 -17.65 2.90
N THR A 59 -4.69 -17.36 4.04
CA THR A 59 -4.82 -16.08 4.77
C THR A 59 -3.89 -14.97 4.28
N ASN A 60 -2.90 -15.31 3.45
CA ASN A 60 -1.92 -14.39 2.87
C ASN A 60 -2.33 -13.88 1.48
N SER A 61 -3.42 -14.34 0.89
CA SER A 61 -3.89 -13.88 -0.42
C SER A 61 -3.91 -12.36 -0.57
N ALA A 62 -4.38 -11.62 0.44
CA ALA A 62 -4.37 -10.15 0.40
C ALA A 62 -2.97 -9.51 0.51
N LYS A 63 -1.98 -10.21 1.05
CA LYS A 63 -0.57 -9.80 1.07
C LYS A 63 0.11 -10.18 -0.24
N ASP A 64 -0.15 -11.39 -0.74
CA ASP A 64 0.37 -11.86 -2.03
C ASP A 64 -0.11 -10.94 -3.17
N LEU A 65 -1.37 -10.49 -3.15
CA LEU A 65 -1.90 -9.48 -4.07
C LEU A 65 -1.32 -8.07 -3.86
N LYS A 66 -0.83 -7.77 -2.66
CA LYS A 66 -0.12 -6.51 -2.37
C LYS A 66 1.35 -6.55 -2.81
N ASP A 67 1.92 -7.73 -2.88
CA ASP A 67 3.32 -7.91 -3.29
C ASP A 67 3.41 -8.20 -4.81
N ASP A 68 2.30 -8.61 -5.44
CA ASP A 68 2.17 -8.76 -6.88
C ASP A 68 2.12 -7.40 -7.59
N LEU A 69 3.31 -6.94 -7.96
CA LEU A 69 3.54 -5.68 -8.66
C LEU A 69 3.00 -5.67 -10.10
N GLU A 70 2.91 -6.82 -10.77
CA GLU A 70 2.33 -6.89 -12.11
C GLU A 70 0.82 -6.68 -12.07
N LEU A 71 0.15 -7.36 -11.14
CA LEU A 71 -1.27 -7.20 -10.92
C LEU A 71 -1.63 -5.77 -10.48
N GLN A 72 -0.85 -5.18 -9.59
CA GLN A 72 -1.07 -3.79 -9.15
C GLN A 72 -0.98 -2.79 -10.29
N ARG A 73 0.06 -2.92 -11.12
CA ARG A 73 0.21 -2.08 -12.33
C ARG A 73 -0.95 -2.29 -13.28
N PHE A 74 -1.37 -3.54 -13.49
CA PHE A 74 -2.51 -3.84 -14.34
C PHE A 74 -3.79 -3.17 -13.82
N ILE A 75 -4.09 -3.29 -12.51
CA ILE A 75 -5.28 -2.67 -11.91
C ILE A 75 -5.22 -1.14 -12.01
N SER A 76 -4.09 -0.52 -11.67
CA SER A 76 -3.96 0.95 -11.67
C SER A 76 -3.96 1.55 -13.08
N GLU A 77 -3.43 0.83 -14.06
CA GLU A 77 -3.31 1.27 -15.46
C GLU A 77 -4.43 0.79 -16.37
N SER A 78 -5.31 -0.10 -15.88
CA SER A 78 -6.44 -0.69 -16.64
C SER A 78 -7.26 0.36 -17.39
N HIS A 79 -7.51 1.52 -16.77
CA HIS A 79 -8.21 2.65 -17.39
C HIS A 79 -7.49 3.23 -18.61
N LEU A 80 -6.16 3.36 -18.54
CA LEU A 80 -5.35 3.86 -19.66
C LEU A 80 -5.30 2.86 -20.81
N LEU A 81 -5.30 1.57 -20.49
CA LEU A 81 -5.26 0.47 -21.44
C LEU A 81 -6.62 0.26 -22.12
N LYS A 82 -7.71 0.39 -21.38
CA LYS A 82 -9.10 0.32 -21.90
C LYS A 82 -9.33 1.36 -23.00
N ASN A 83 -8.93 2.60 -22.77
CA ASN A 83 -9.08 3.68 -23.73
C ASN A 83 -8.30 3.41 -25.04
N LEU A 84 -7.14 2.75 -24.95
CA LEU A 84 -6.38 2.33 -26.13
C LEU A 84 -7.12 1.25 -26.92
N SER A 85 -7.68 0.24 -26.24
CA SER A 85 -8.47 -0.80 -26.92
C SER A 85 -9.70 -0.23 -27.61
N GLU A 86 -10.40 0.72 -26.99
CA GLU A 86 -11.57 1.38 -27.60
C GLU A 86 -11.21 2.15 -28.87
N THR A 87 -10.02 2.79 -28.94
CA THR A 87 -9.60 3.48 -30.18
C THR A 87 -9.22 2.54 -31.32
N ARG A 88 -8.79 1.30 -31.03
CA ARG A 88 -8.48 0.30 -32.07
C ARG A 88 -9.72 -0.47 -32.53
N GLU A 89 -10.76 -0.54 -31.71
CA GLU A 89 -11.91 -1.43 -31.91
C GLU A 89 -13.25 -0.65 -31.86
N LYS A 90 -13.49 0.23 -32.84
CA LYS A 90 -14.88 0.61 -33.20
C LYS A 90 -15.71 -0.57 -33.75
N ALA A 91 -15.17 -1.78 -33.75
CA ALA A 91 -15.81 -3.02 -34.14
C ALA A 91 -15.59 -4.06 -33.02
N ASN A 92 -16.67 -4.44 -32.33
CA ASN A 92 -16.80 -5.55 -31.38
C ASN A 92 -16.54 -5.24 -29.89
N TYR A 93 -17.60 -5.48 -29.11
CA TYR A 93 -17.66 -5.44 -27.66
C TYR A 93 -16.65 -6.40 -27.03
N GLN A 94 -15.52 -5.89 -26.52
CA GLN A 94 -14.59 -6.70 -25.74
C GLN A 94 -14.82 -6.52 -24.23
N SER A 95 -15.11 -7.64 -23.57
CA SER A 95 -15.06 -7.78 -22.11
C SER A 95 -13.63 -7.56 -21.59
N GLY A 96 -13.49 -7.09 -20.35
CA GLY A 96 -12.19 -6.79 -19.72
C GLY A 96 -11.18 -7.96 -19.70
N ALA A 97 -11.64 -9.19 -19.93
CA ALA A 97 -10.80 -10.38 -20.09
C ALA A 97 -9.96 -10.40 -21.38
N ASN A 98 -10.36 -9.69 -22.44
CA ASN A 98 -9.54 -9.59 -23.66
C ASN A 98 -8.39 -8.59 -23.49
N LEU A 99 -8.56 -7.61 -22.60
CA LEU A 99 -7.52 -6.65 -22.24
C LEU A 99 -6.35 -7.37 -21.54
N THR A 100 -6.65 -8.22 -20.56
CA THR A 100 -5.62 -8.98 -19.81
C THR A 100 -4.76 -9.83 -20.74
N LEU A 101 -5.38 -10.63 -21.61
CA LEU A 101 -4.68 -11.55 -22.51
C LEU A 101 -3.79 -10.82 -23.54
N LYS A 102 -4.25 -9.69 -24.07
CA LYS A 102 -3.45 -8.87 -24.99
C LYS A 102 -2.29 -8.17 -24.27
N THR A 103 -2.51 -7.65 -23.07
CA THR A 103 -1.47 -6.94 -22.30
C THR A 103 -0.38 -7.85 -21.73
N LEU A 104 -0.71 -9.14 -21.51
CA LEU A 104 0.24 -10.13 -21.01
C LEU A 104 1.23 -10.59 -22.09
N ASN A 105 0.79 -10.66 -23.35
CA ASN A 105 1.59 -11.23 -24.44
C ASN A 105 2.21 -10.15 -25.35
N ASP A 106 1.57 -8.99 -25.54
CA ASP A 106 2.06 -7.95 -26.43
C ASP A 106 2.61 -6.74 -25.67
N PRO A 107 3.77 -6.19 -26.08
CA PRO A 107 4.28 -4.96 -25.49
C PRO A 107 3.30 -3.80 -25.74
N ILE A 108 3.04 -3.01 -24.70
CA ILE A 108 2.27 -1.78 -24.83
C ILE A 108 3.04 -0.82 -25.76
N ILE A 109 2.42 -0.37 -26.85
CA ILE A 109 3.06 0.49 -27.87
C ILE A 109 2.41 1.88 -27.89
N GLY A 110 3.21 2.90 -28.22
CA GLY A 110 2.72 4.25 -28.54
C GLY A 110 2.25 5.05 -27.32
N LYS A 111 1.10 5.73 -27.45
CA LYS A 111 0.59 6.69 -26.45
C LYS A 111 0.34 6.04 -25.09
N ALA A 112 -0.19 4.82 -25.08
CA ALA A 112 -0.43 4.08 -23.84
C ALA A 112 0.89 3.72 -23.14
N ARG A 113 1.95 3.39 -23.88
CA ARG A 113 3.28 3.13 -23.31
C ARG A 113 3.82 4.36 -22.59
N VAL A 114 3.74 5.52 -23.24
CA VAL A 114 4.21 6.78 -22.64
C VAL A 114 3.41 7.11 -21.38
N ARG A 115 2.09 6.95 -21.40
CA ARG A 115 1.23 7.26 -20.25
C ARG A 115 1.39 6.29 -19.09
N THR A 116 1.50 5.00 -19.36
CA THR A 116 1.76 3.98 -18.33
C THR A 116 3.13 4.18 -17.71
N LEU A 117 4.16 4.44 -18.52
CA LEU A 117 5.49 4.79 -18.03
C LEU A 117 5.45 6.07 -17.17
N ASP A 118 4.82 7.15 -17.66
CA ASP A 118 4.65 8.39 -16.91
C ASP A 118 3.94 8.16 -15.56
N ALA A 119 2.88 7.33 -15.55
CA ALA A 119 2.15 7.00 -14.34
C ALA A 119 3.02 6.23 -13.33
N ARG A 120 3.78 5.22 -13.79
CA ARG A 120 4.72 4.45 -12.97
C ARG A 120 5.82 5.32 -12.39
N ILE A 121 6.42 6.19 -13.20
CA ILE A 121 7.45 7.13 -12.71
C ILE A 121 6.82 8.10 -11.70
N HIS A 122 5.62 8.62 -11.97
CA HIS A 122 4.93 9.51 -11.03
C HIS A 122 4.69 8.83 -9.68
N GLU A 123 4.20 7.58 -9.68
CA GLU A 123 3.99 6.78 -8.48
C GLU A 123 5.29 6.58 -7.68
N LEU A 124 6.37 6.12 -8.33
CA LEU A 124 7.66 5.93 -7.68
C LEU A 124 8.23 7.24 -7.13
N SER A 125 8.12 8.31 -7.92
CA SER A 125 8.61 9.63 -7.53
C SER A 125 7.82 10.25 -6.39
N SER A 126 6.52 9.93 -6.25
CA SER A 126 5.65 10.48 -5.21
C SER A 126 6.06 10.09 -3.79
N ILE A 127 6.87 9.05 -3.62
CA ILE A 127 7.35 8.58 -2.33
C ILE A 127 8.42 9.51 -1.75
N ASN A 128 9.36 9.96 -2.60
CA ASN A 128 10.55 10.71 -2.16
C ASN A 128 10.65 12.12 -2.73
N GLY A 129 9.85 12.47 -3.74
CA GLY A 129 9.97 13.72 -4.48
C GLY A 129 9.10 14.86 -3.94
N ASP A 130 9.51 16.09 -4.25
CA ASP A 130 8.77 17.30 -3.89
C ASP A 130 7.40 17.35 -4.59
N GLU A 131 6.30 17.32 -3.83
CA GLU A 131 4.93 17.35 -4.36
C GLU A 131 4.68 18.51 -5.35
N LYS A 132 5.27 19.68 -5.08
CA LYS A 132 5.13 20.88 -5.93
C LYS A 132 5.76 20.71 -7.31
N LYS A 133 6.88 19.98 -7.41
CA LYS A 133 7.58 19.74 -8.68
C LYS A 133 6.94 18.58 -9.43
N LEU A 134 6.54 17.52 -8.71
CA LEU A 134 5.90 16.35 -9.29
C LEU A 134 4.52 16.64 -9.88
N ASN A 135 3.73 17.49 -9.21
CA ASN A 135 2.39 17.85 -9.65
C ASN A 135 2.37 19.18 -10.42
N LYS A 136 3.50 19.56 -11.03
CA LYS A 136 3.57 20.75 -11.86
C LYS A 136 2.68 20.58 -13.10
N MET A 137 1.72 21.48 -13.23
CA MET A 137 0.79 21.51 -14.35
C MET A 137 1.39 22.23 -15.57
N GLU A 138 0.87 21.92 -16.74
CA GLU A 138 1.16 22.64 -17.97
C GLU A 138 0.67 24.09 -17.90
N ASN A 139 1.43 25.00 -18.49
CA ASN A 139 1.07 26.41 -18.54
C ASN A 139 -0.03 26.62 -19.60
N ILE A 140 -1.26 26.88 -19.14
CA ILE A 140 -2.44 27.08 -20.00
C ILE A 140 -3.07 28.41 -19.61
N PRO A 141 -3.53 29.23 -20.58
CA PRO A 141 -4.26 30.47 -20.29
C PRO A 141 -5.47 30.24 -19.37
N MET A 142 -5.68 31.19 -18.46
CA MET A 142 -6.67 31.05 -17.37
C MET A 142 -8.09 30.80 -17.88
N ASN A 143 -8.52 31.49 -18.94
CA ASN A 143 -9.86 31.34 -19.50
C ASN A 143 -10.08 29.93 -20.08
N ILE A 144 -9.07 29.39 -20.77
CA ILE A 144 -9.09 28.04 -21.34
C ILE A 144 -9.13 27.01 -20.21
N ARG A 145 -8.25 27.15 -19.21
CA ARG A 145 -8.20 26.22 -18.07
C ARG A 145 -9.53 26.21 -17.30
N LYS A 146 -10.13 27.37 -17.05
CA LYS A 146 -11.46 27.48 -16.42
C LYS A 146 -12.54 26.80 -17.26
N GLY A 147 -12.52 26.99 -18.59
CA GLY A 147 -13.45 26.32 -19.51
C GLY A 147 -13.32 24.79 -19.48
N MET A 148 -12.08 24.28 -19.49
CA MET A 148 -11.82 22.84 -19.38
C MET A 148 -12.35 22.26 -18.06
N ILE A 149 -12.09 22.95 -16.94
CA ILE A 149 -12.57 22.54 -15.61
C ILE A 149 -14.10 22.51 -15.58
N LYS A 150 -14.76 23.57 -16.06
CA LYS A 150 -16.23 23.66 -16.10
C LYS A 150 -16.83 22.52 -16.91
N LYS A 151 -16.34 22.28 -18.12
CA LYS A 151 -16.80 21.20 -19.01
C LYS A 151 -16.52 19.81 -18.42
N GLN A 152 -15.44 19.64 -17.67
CA GLN A 152 -15.16 18.39 -16.97
C GLN A 152 -16.16 18.17 -15.82
N MET A 153 -16.45 19.22 -15.04
CA MET A 153 -17.45 19.15 -13.97
C MET A 153 -18.84 18.83 -14.51
N GLU A 154 -19.26 19.48 -15.60
CA GLU A 154 -20.54 19.20 -16.26
C GLU A 154 -20.63 17.72 -16.68
N ARG A 155 -19.58 17.18 -17.31
CA ARG A 155 -19.52 15.75 -17.69
C ARG A 155 -19.57 14.81 -16.49
N ILE A 156 -18.85 15.13 -15.41
CA ILE A 156 -18.87 14.33 -14.18
C ILE A 156 -20.27 14.36 -13.57
N ASN A 157 -20.89 15.54 -13.47
CA ASN A 157 -22.23 15.69 -12.92
C ASN A 157 -23.25 14.89 -13.73
N GLN A 158 -23.23 15.00 -15.06
CA GLN A 158 -24.12 14.24 -15.93
C GLN A 158 -23.91 12.72 -15.77
N PHE A 159 -22.66 12.27 -15.66
CA PHE A 159 -22.36 10.86 -15.44
C PHE A 159 -22.87 10.37 -14.07
N GLU A 160 -22.70 11.17 -13.01
CA GLU A 160 -23.14 10.83 -11.66
C GLU A 160 -24.67 10.89 -11.50
N THR A 161 -25.35 11.85 -12.15
CA THR A 161 -26.82 11.91 -12.17
C THR A 161 -27.40 10.71 -12.91
N ASN A 162 -26.88 10.41 -14.10
CA ASN A 162 -27.33 9.26 -14.89
C ASN A 162 -27.09 7.95 -14.14
N ALA A 163 -25.94 7.78 -13.48
CA ALA A 163 -25.67 6.59 -12.68
C ALA A 163 -26.64 6.48 -11.49
N ARG A 164 -26.92 7.59 -10.80
CA ARG A 164 -27.88 7.62 -9.68
C ARG A 164 -29.30 7.27 -10.14
N GLU A 165 -29.75 7.86 -11.24
CA GLU A 165 -31.08 7.62 -11.81
C GLU A 165 -31.25 6.17 -12.26
N ASN A 166 -30.20 5.56 -12.81
CA ASN A 166 -30.19 4.17 -13.25
C ASN A 166 -29.85 3.16 -12.12
N GLY A 167 -29.65 3.61 -10.88
CA GLY A 167 -29.29 2.73 -9.76
C GLY A 167 -27.90 2.10 -9.86
N ILE A 168 -26.99 2.66 -10.67
CA ILE A 168 -25.61 2.18 -10.82
C ILE A 168 -24.73 2.73 -9.69
N ILE A 169 -24.05 1.83 -8.97
CA ILE A 169 -23.14 2.20 -7.89
C ILE A 169 -21.77 2.58 -8.46
N LEU A 170 -21.36 3.83 -8.24
CA LEU A 170 -20.04 4.33 -8.63
C LEU A 170 -19.02 4.22 -7.49
N SER A 171 -17.72 4.16 -7.84
CA SER A 171 -16.63 4.23 -6.87
C SER A 171 -16.63 5.57 -6.10
N LYS A 172 -16.17 5.56 -4.84
CA LYS A 172 -16.11 6.77 -4.00
C LYS A 172 -14.80 7.52 -4.26
N ASN A 173 -14.89 8.83 -4.45
CA ASN A 173 -13.73 9.71 -4.62
C ASN A 173 -13.55 10.63 -3.41
N LYS A 174 -12.33 11.16 -3.24
CA LYS A 174 -12.05 12.16 -2.19
C LYS A 174 -12.79 13.47 -2.52
N LYS A 175 -13.20 14.20 -1.48
CA LYS A 175 -13.83 15.52 -1.68
C LYS A 175 -12.87 16.46 -2.38
N GLY A 176 -13.34 17.18 -3.40
CA GLY A 176 -12.54 18.14 -4.17
C GLY A 176 -11.73 17.54 -5.32
N THR A 177 -11.62 16.20 -5.40
CA THR A 177 -11.00 15.53 -6.56
C THR A 177 -12.01 15.29 -7.66
N PHE A 178 -11.58 15.41 -8.92
CA PHE A 178 -12.38 15.04 -10.07
C PHE A 178 -12.49 13.52 -10.17
N ARG A 179 -13.67 13.04 -10.56
CA ARG A 179 -13.84 11.64 -10.97
C ARG A 179 -13.09 11.40 -12.27
N LYS A 180 -12.26 10.36 -12.28
CA LYS A 180 -11.66 9.83 -13.51
C LYS A 180 -12.78 9.22 -14.35
N LEU A 181 -13.00 9.79 -15.52
CA LEU A 181 -13.94 9.27 -16.52
C LEU A 181 -13.13 8.63 -17.66
N ASP A 182 -13.76 7.73 -18.40
CA ASP A 182 -13.11 6.93 -19.46
C ASP A 182 -12.74 7.77 -20.71
N ASN A 183 -13.03 9.07 -20.73
CA ASN A 183 -12.92 9.90 -21.94
C ASN A 183 -11.52 10.49 -22.21
N ASP A 184 -10.48 10.07 -21.49
CA ASP A 184 -9.14 10.67 -21.62
C ASP A 184 -8.34 10.05 -22.78
N ASN A 185 -8.68 10.43 -24.02
CA ASN A 185 -7.98 9.99 -25.25
C ASN A 185 -6.87 10.95 -25.72
N SER A 186 -6.62 12.02 -24.97
CA SER A 186 -5.58 13.01 -25.26
C SER A 186 -4.17 12.37 -25.23
N PHE A 187 -3.13 13.09 -25.67
CA PHE A 187 -1.76 12.65 -25.42
C PHE A 187 -1.35 13.02 -23.99
N ILE A 188 -1.55 14.29 -23.63
CA ILE A 188 -1.28 14.85 -22.32
C ILE A 188 -2.38 14.41 -21.34
N SER A 189 -1.99 13.99 -20.13
CA SER A 189 -2.94 13.61 -19.09
C SER A 189 -3.79 14.81 -18.66
N SER A 190 -5.08 14.59 -18.43
CA SER A 190 -6.01 15.55 -17.83
C SER A 190 -5.44 16.18 -16.55
N GLU A 191 -4.80 15.35 -15.71
CA GLU A 191 -4.15 15.77 -14.46
C GLU A 191 -3.04 16.82 -14.71
N LYS A 192 -2.30 16.72 -15.82
CA LYS A 192 -1.26 17.70 -16.17
C LYS A 192 -1.85 19.02 -16.66
N THR A 193 -3.05 19.01 -17.25
CA THR A 193 -3.66 20.21 -17.85
C THR A 193 -4.48 21.04 -16.85
N TYR A 194 -5.38 20.40 -16.10
CA TYR A 194 -6.27 21.07 -15.16
C TYR A 194 -6.23 20.49 -13.73
N GLY A 195 -5.32 19.57 -13.46
CA GLY A 195 -5.10 19.03 -12.13
C GLY A 195 -6.05 17.87 -11.79
N ARG A 196 -5.80 17.22 -10.65
CA ARG A 196 -6.63 16.13 -10.13
C ARG A 196 -7.94 16.62 -9.50
N GLY A 197 -8.09 17.91 -9.29
CA GLY A 197 -9.19 18.48 -8.53
C GLY A 197 -9.02 19.97 -8.28
N LEU A 198 -10.00 20.54 -7.59
CA LEU A 198 -9.87 21.86 -7.02
C LEU A 198 -9.04 21.76 -5.74
N ASN A 199 -7.85 22.36 -5.73
CA ASN A 199 -7.04 22.49 -4.53
C ASN A 199 -7.78 23.42 -3.54
N LYS A 200 -8.46 22.83 -2.57
CA LYS A 200 -8.96 23.56 -1.41
C LYS A 200 -7.87 23.53 -0.36
N ASP A 201 -7.37 24.71 0.00
CA ASP A 201 -6.45 24.82 1.11
C ASP A 201 -7.12 24.30 2.38
N ASN A 202 -6.47 23.38 3.08
CA ASN A 202 -6.87 22.95 4.41
C ASN A 202 -6.54 24.07 5.42
N LYS A 203 -7.19 25.23 5.27
CA LYS A 203 -7.07 26.34 6.21
C LYS A 203 -7.92 26.02 7.43
N ILE A 204 -7.27 26.05 8.59
CA ILE A 204 -7.96 25.99 9.88
C ILE A 204 -8.79 27.27 10.00
N ARG A 205 -10.03 27.15 10.46
CA ARG A 205 -10.90 28.30 10.72
C ARG A 205 -10.20 29.25 11.68
N ASP A 206 -10.18 30.54 11.35
CA ASP A 206 -9.73 31.57 12.28
C ASP A 206 -10.61 31.54 13.54
N ARG A 207 -9.96 31.39 14.70
CA ARG A 207 -10.63 31.26 16.00
C ARG A 207 -10.82 32.61 16.69
N GLY A 208 -10.38 33.70 16.07
CA GLY A 208 -10.37 35.02 16.67
C GLY A 208 -9.36 35.13 17.81
N LEU A 209 -9.33 36.30 18.45
CA LEU A 209 -8.45 36.56 19.59
C LEU A 209 -9.00 35.88 20.85
N LYS A 210 -8.13 35.18 21.58
CA LYS A 210 -8.50 34.60 22.88
C LYS A 210 -8.50 35.70 23.94
N ILE A 211 -9.69 36.11 24.40
CA ILE A 211 -9.87 37.20 25.37
C ILE A 211 -9.74 36.69 26.82
N GLN A 212 -10.40 35.58 27.14
CA GLN A 212 -10.48 35.08 28.51
C GLN A 212 -9.37 34.05 28.79
N SER A 213 -8.69 34.21 29.93
CA SER A 213 -7.65 33.29 30.41
C SER A 213 -8.11 32.37 31.56
N VAL A 214 -9.18 32.75 32.25
CA VAL A 214 -9.73 32.03 33.42
C VAL A 214 -10.96 31.22 33.03
N GLY A 215 -11.12 30.03 33.59
CA GLY A 215 -12.29 29.19 33.37
C GLY A 215 -12.49 28.69 31.93
N ARG A 216 -13.64 28.02 31.73
CA ARG A 216 -14.08 27.48 30.43
C ARG A 216 -15.35 28.20 30.01
N SER A 217 -15.29 28.87 28.85
CA SER A 217 -16.48 29.43 28.22
C SER A 217 -17.28 28.27 27.59
N THR A 218 -18.45 28.00 28.14
CA THR A 218 -19.39 26.98 27.65
C THR A 218 -20.69 27.65 27.21
N ARG A 219 -21.62 26.86 26.65
CA ARG A 219 -22.95 27.38 26.29
C ARG A 219 -23.72 27.94 27.49
N ASN A 220 -23.47 27.44 28.70
CA ASN A 220 -24.17 27.86 29.92
C ASN A 220 -23.49 29.05 30.62
N GLY A 221 -22.44 29.62 30.01
CA GLY A 221 -21.67 30.73 30.58
C GLY A 221 -20.23 30.33 30.91
N LEU A 222 -19.58 31.19 31.71
CA LEU A 222 -18.20 31.00 32.17
C LEU A 222 -18.17 30.09 33.39
N VAL A 223 -17.56 28.92 33.24
CA VAL A 223 -17.39 27.97 34.35
C VAL A 223 -15.98 28.14 34.93
N LEU A 224 -15.90 28.60 36.17
CA LEU A 224 -14.66 28.71 36.94
C LEU A 224 -14.48 27.43 37.77
N SER A 225 -13.28 26.86 37.79
CA SER A 225 -12.94 25.78 38.72
C SER A 225 -12.74 26.35 40.13
N ASN A 226 -12.91 25.51 41.15
CA ASN A 226 -12.61 25.91 42.53
C ASN A 226 -11.15 26.38 42.66
N ASP A 227 -10.22 25.69 42.00
CA ASP A 227 -8.80 26.10 41.96
C ASP A 227 -8.58 27.48 41.34
N ASP A 228 -9.29 27.83 40.25
CA ASP A 228 -9.19 29.16 39.63
C ASP A 228 -9.75 30.24 40.57
N ILE A 229 -10.83 29.92 41.30
CA ILE A 229 -11.42 30.81 42.30
C ILE A 229 -10.45 31.03 43.46
N GLU A 230 -9.88 29.96 44.03
CA GLU A 230 -8.93 30.01 45.15
C GLU A 230 -7.65 30.77 44.76
N LYS A 231 -7.14 30.54 43.56
CA LYS A 231 -5.93 31.21 43.04
C LYS A 231 -6.12 32.71 42.85
N ILE A 232 -7.30 33.15 42.41
CA ILE A 232 -7.60 34.56 42.15
C ILE A 232 -8.00 35.29 43.45
N GLN A 233 -8.81 34.65 44.30
CA GLN A 233 -9.19 35.24 45.58
C GLN A 233 -7.97 35.43 46.49
N GLY A 234 -6.95 34.59 46.33
CA GLY A 234 -5.82 34.51 47.23
C GLY A 234 -6.28 34.04 48.61
N SER A 235 -5.41 33.35 49.36
CA SER A 235 -5.73 33.00 50.75
C SER A 235 -5.91 34.29 51.57
N ARG A 236 -7.14 34.77 51.70
CA ARG A 236 -7.52 35.72 52.76
C ARG A 236 -7.58 34.92 54.05
N GLY A 237 -6.41 34.70 54.66
CA GLY A 237 -6.30 34.21 56.03
C GLY A 237 -6.02 32.71 56.17
N GLY A 238 -4.77 32.33 55.94
CA GLY A 238 -4.19 31.08 56.40
C GLY A 238 -2.74 31.31 56.79
N ARG A 239 -2.53 31.73 58.05
CA ARG A 239 -1.23 31.89 58.72
C ARG A 239 -0.26 30.73 58.38
N GLY A 240 1.01 31.10 58.17
CA GLY A 240 2.14 30.27 57.79
C GLY A 240 2.13 28.78 58.18
N GLY A 241 2.17 27.93 57.16
CA GLY A 241 2.66 26.55 57.25
C GLY A 241 4.13 26.48 56.82
N ARG A 242 5.04 26.86 57.72
CA ARG A 242 6.48 26.58 57.58
C ARG A 242 6.71 25.15 58.07
N GLY A 243 7.07 24.22 57.18
CA GLY A 243 7.63 22.93 57.63
C GLY A 243 7.42 21.77 56.68
N GLY A 244 8.35 21.57 55.74
CA GLY A 244 8.40 20.39 54.88
C GLY A 244 9.63 20.37 53.99
N ARG A 245 10.81 20.56 54.57
CA ARG A 245 12.11 20.37 53.90
C ARG A 245 12.38 18.86 53.77
N GLY A 246 12.86 18.44 52.60
CA GLY A 246 13.56 17.17 52.39
C GLY A 246 12.76 16.19 51.53
N GLY A 247 13.26 15.64 50.45
CA GLY A 247 14.61 15.65 49.91
C GLY A 247 14.64 14.74 48.69
N ARG A 248 15.66 14.94 47.86
CA ARG A 248 16.06 14.08 46.75
C ARG A 248 15.97 12.59 47.13
N GLY A 249 15.11 11.85 46.45
CA GLY A 249 15.10 10.40 46.41
C GLY A 249 15.47 9.88 45.01
N GLY A 250 16.61 10.31 44.48
CA GLY A 250 17.22 9.67 43.32
C GLY A 250 17.92 8.39 43.77
N ARG A 251 17.32 7.22 43.52
CA ARG A 251 18.02 5.94 43.33
C ARG A 251 17.01 4.87 42.91
N GLY A 252 17.21 4.25 41.75
CA GLY A 252 16.46 3.05 41.43
C GLY A 252 16.39 2.60 39.97
N GLY A 253 17.42 2.84 39.15
CA GLY A 253 17.59 2.02 37.96
C GLY A 253 17.99 0.59 38.37
N ARG A 254 17.11 -0.40 38.15
CA ARG A 254 17.49 -1.79 37.81
C ARG A 254 16.27 -2.66 37.50
N GLY A 255 16.35 -3.34 36.35
CA GLY A 255 15.50 -4.48 35.95
C GLY A 255 14.46 -4.08 34.89
N GLY A 256 14.62 -4.37 33.60
CA GLY A 256 15.28 -5.52 33.00
C GLY A 256 14.35 -6.73 33.03
N ARG A 257 13.51 -6.87 32.00
CA ARG A 257 12.90 -8.10 31.43
C ARG A 257 12.28 -7.64 30.09
N ARG A 258 12.96 -7.93 28.98
CA ARG A 258 12.75 -9.11 28.13
C ARG A 258 11.32 -9.22 27.67
#